data_AF-A0A1R4HAN4-F1
#
_entry.id   AF-A0A1R4HAN4-F1
#
_cell.length_a   1.000
_cell.length_b   1.000
_cell.length_c   1.000
_cell.angle_alpha   90.00
_cell.angle_beta   90.00
_cell.angle_gamma   90.00
#
_symmetry.space_group_name_H-M   'P 1'
#
loop_
_entity.id
_entity.type
_entity.pdbx_description
1 polymer ?
#
loop_
_entity_poly.entity_id
_entity_poly.type
_entity_poly.pdbx_seq_one_letter_code
_entity_poly.pdbx_strand_id
1 'polypeptide(L)'
;MIGALIMIFSILWVYQSAVRGKVSNPIIWVIGCAAVFFASQTLLVWGSVDILETMRGGEADANYERDLSSIGDRKNMGGFQGAKGTFISVFMELMPPLVGFLVIAIIRSKFMLREPLSMGNLFGGLKEMFQSIKQSFKVPE
;
A
#
# COMPACT_ATOMS: atom_id res chain seq x y z
N MET A 1 -1.57 -10.26 -2.12
CA MET A 1 -2.81 -9.94 -2.91
C MET A 1 -3.51 -8.64 -2.50
N ILE A 2 -3.47 -8.22 -1.23
CA ILE A 2 -4.16 -7.00 -0.75
C ILE A 2 -3.57 -5.70 -1.33
N GLY A 3 -2.29 -5.69 -1.72
CA GLY A 3 -1.62 -4.51 -2.25
C GLY A 3 -2.24 -3.94 -3.53
N ALA A 4 -2.77 -4.80 -4.41
CA ALA A 4 -3.44 -4.35 -5.64
C ALA A 4 -4.74 -3.57 -5.34
N LEU A 5 -5.51 -4.01 -4.34
CA LEU A 5 -6.72 -3.30 -3.91
C LEU A 5 -6.38 -1.93 -3.33
N ILE A 6 -5.36 -1.87 -2.46
CA ILE A 6 -4.90 -0.61 -1.87
C ILE A 6 -4.40 0.35 -2.96
N MET A 7 -3.69 -0.17 -3.97
CA MET A 7 -3.25 0.62 -5.12
C MET A 7 -4.43 1.24 -5.86
N ILE A 8 -5.45 0.43 -6.21
CA ILE A 8 -6.65 0.90 -6.91
C ILE A 8 -7.35 2.00 -6.13
N PHE A 9 -7.58 1.82 -4.83
CA PHE A 9 -8.17 2.87 -4.00
C PHE A 9 -7.30 4.13 -3.95
N SER A 10 -5.98 3.98 -3.86
CA SER A 10 -5.04 5.10 -3.85
C SER A 10 -5.10 5.93 -5.12
N ILE A 11 -5.13 5.29 -6.30
CA ILE A 11 -5.18 6.01 -7.58
C ILE A 11 -6.54 6.66 -7.83
N LEU A 12 -7.65 6.03 -7.43
CA LEU A 12 -8.98 6.62 -7.49
C LEU A 12 -9.05 7.86 -6.60
N TRP A 13 -8.48 7.77 -5.41
CA TRP A 13 -8.41 8.89 -4.47
C TRP A 13 -7.58 10.06 -5.02
N VAL A 14 -6.42 9.77 -5.62
CA VAL A 14 -5.58 10.78 -6.30
C VAL A 14 -6.35 11.45 -7.43
N TYR A 15 -7.00 10.67 -8.30
CA TYR A 15 -7.78 11.19 -9.42
C TYR A 15 -8.90 12.12 -8.95
N GLN A 16 -9.72 11.67 -8.00
CA GLN A 16 -10.82 12.49 -7.48
C GLN A 16 -10.31 13.76 -6.80
N SER A 17 -9.19 13.68 -6.09
CA SER A 17 -8.57 14.84 -5.45
C SER A 17 -8.05 15.84 -6.47
N ALA A 18 -7.42 15.37 -7.55
CA ALA A 18 -6.94 16.22 -8.64
C ALA A 18 -8.10 16.92 -9.37
N VAL A 19 -9.19 16.21 -9.66
CA VAL A 19 -10.38 16.76 -10.31
C VAL A 19 -11.02 17.85 -9.44
N ARG A 20 -11.21 17.58 -8.13
CA ARG A 20 -11.81 18.55 -7.20
C ARG A 20 -10.91 19.76 -6.95
N GLY A 21 -9.60 19.54 -6.85
CA GLY A 21 -8.59 20.58 -6.72
C GLY A 21 -8.31 21.34 -8.01
N LYS A 22 -9.00 21.02 -9.13
CA LYS A 22 -8.79 21.62 -10.46
C LYS A 22 -7.33 21.58 -10.91
N VAL A 23 -6.63 20.49 -10.57
CA VAL A 23 -5.22 20.29 -10.92
C VAL A 23 -5.11 19.99 -12.42
N SER A 24 -4.16 20.64 -13.10
CA SER A 24 -3.85 20.36 -14.50
C SER A 24 -3.35 18.93 -14.70
N ASN A 25 -3.83 18.27 -15.74
CA ASN A 25 -3.45 16.90 -16.12
C ASN A 25 -3.60 15.86 -14.99
N PRO A 26 -4.83 15.59 -14.48
CA PRO A 26 -5.07 14.62 -13.41
C PRO A 26 -4.48 13.22 -13.70
N ILE A 27 -4.50 12.79 -14.96
CA ILE A 27 -4.00 11.48 -15.38
C ILE A 27 -2.49 11.34 -15.18
N ILE A 28 -1.70 12.40 -15.39
CA ILE A 28 -0.25 12.37 -15.15
C ILE A 28 0.04 12.13 -13.68
N TRP A 29 -0.72 12.76 -12.77
CA TRP A 29 -0.58 12.54 -11.33
C TRP A 29 -0.97 11.13 -10.92
N VAL A 30 -2.01 10.57 -11.53
CA VAL A 30 -2.41 9.17 -11.31
C VAL A 30 -1.30 8.21 -11.72
N ILE A 31 -0.76 8.36 -12.93
CA ILE A 31 0.32 7.51 -13.46
C ILE A 31 1.58 7.65 -12.59
N GLY A 32 1.96 8.89 -12.25
CA GLY A 32 3.11 9.16 -11.38
C GLY A 32 2.95 8.54 -9.99
N CYS A 33 1.78 8.68 -9.36
CA CYS A 33 1.50 8.06 -8.07
C CYS A 33 1.49 6.53 -8.16
N ALA A 34 0.97 5.94 -9.23
CA ALA A 34 1.02 4.50 -9.44
C ALA A 34 2.47 4.00 -9.56
N ALA A 35 3.30 4.68 -10.34
CA ALA A 35 4.72 4.34 -10.47
C ALA A 35 5.46 4.42 -9.12
N VAL A 36 5.23 5.48 -8.34
CA VAL A 36 5.81 5.62 -7.00
C VAL A 36 5.30 4.55 -6.04
N PHE A 37 4.01 4.19 -6.10
CA PHE A 37 3.47 3.10 -5.30
C PHE A 37 4.19 1.79 -5.59
N PHE A 38 4.33 1.41 -6.85
CA PHE A 38 5.05 0.20 -7.22
C PHE A 38 6.51 0.25 -6.79
N ALA A 39 7.22 1.37 -6.99
CA ALA A 39 8.59 1.52 -6.52
C ALA A 39 8.70 1.33 -5.00
N SER A 40 7.79 1.94 -4.24
CA SER A 40 7.76 1.79 -2.76
C SER A 40 7.44 0.35 -2.33
N GLN A 41 6.53 -0.32 -3.03
CA GLN A 41 6.19 -1.73 -2.81
C GLN A 41 7.44 -2.60 -3.00
N THR A 42 8.11 -2.47 -4.15
CA THR A 42 9.29 -3.27 -4.48
C THR A 42 10.40 -3.09 -3.45
N LEU A 43 10.73 -1.85 -3.10
CA LEU A 43 11.77 -1.57 -2.11
C LEU A 43 11.46 -2.15 -0.73
N LEU A 44 10.20 -2.08 -0.29
CA LEU A 44 9.80 -2.62 1.02
C LEU A 44 9.68 -4.13 1.03
N VAL A 45 9.28 -4.75 -0.08
CA VAL A 45 9.31 -6.21 -0.20
C VAL A 45 10.75 -6.70 -0.08
N TRP A 46 11.69 -6.06 -0.77
CA TRP A 46 13.11 -6.39 -0.67
C TRP A 46 13.64 -6.18 0.75
N GLY A 47 13.38 -5.02 1.35
CA GLY A 47 13.76 -4.77 2.73
C GLY A 47 13.11 -5.73 3.74
N SER A 48 11.88 -6.18 3.49
CA SER A 48 11.22 -7.18 4.34
C SER A 48 11.92 -8.52 4.28
N VAL A 49 12.40 -8.94 3.10
CA VAL A 49 13.22 -10.14 2.94
C VAL A 49 14.54 -10.00 3.71
N ASP A 50 15.23 -8.87 3.60
CA ASP A 50 16.49 -8.62 4.33
C ASP A 50 16.29 -8.62 5.85
N ILE A 51 15.20 -8.04 6.34
CA ILE A 51 14.84 -8.07 7.77
C ILE A 51 14.59 -9.51 8.23
N LEU A 52 13.82 -10.29 7.47
CA LEU A 52 13.57 -11.69 7.80
C LEU A 52 14.87 -12.51 7.82
N GLU A 53 15.79 -12.24 6.88
CA GLU A 53 17.11 -12.89 6.85
C GLU A 53 17.99 -12.50 8.04
N THR A 54 17.93 -11.24 8.48
CA THR A 54 18.64 -10.79 9.68
C THR A 54 18.05 -11.41 10.96
N MET A 55 16.72 -11.50 11.05
CA MET A 55 16.02 -12.15 12.16
C MET A 55 16.18 -13.68 12.15
N ARG A 56 16.57 -14.27 11.02
CA ARG A 56 16.86 -15.71 10.86
C ARG A 56 17.95 -16.20 11.80
N GLY A 57 18.87 -15.34 12.22
CA GLY A 57 20.06 -15.67 13.00
C GLY A 57 19.85 -16.37 14.35
N GLY A 58 18.62 -16.68 14.77
CA GLY A 58 18.35 -17.42 16.01
C GLY A 58 17.21 -18.44 16.02
N GLU A 59 16.38 -18.59 14.97
CA GLU A 59 15.12 -19.39 15.06
C GLU A 59 14.75 -20.22 13.80
N ALA A 60 15.56 -20.29 12.75
CA ALA A 60 15.14 -20.90 11.47
C ALA A 60 15.58 -22.36 11.25
N ASP A 61 14.63 -23.19 10.82
CA ASP A 61 14.80 -24.58 10.39
C ASP A 61 15.27 -24.67 8.92
N ALA A 62 15.86 -25.80 8.53
CA ALA A 62 16.45 -26.06 7.21
C ALA A 62 15.48 -25.94 6.01
N ASN A 63 14.18 -25.82 6.28
CA ASN A 63 13.11 -25.76 5.28
C ASN A 63 12.66 -24.33 4.92
N TYR A 64 13.34 -23.28 5.41
CA TYR A 64 13.00 -21.89 5.09
C TYR A 64 13.40 -21.49 3.66
N GLU A 65 12.43 -21.10 2.84
CA GLU A 65 12.69 -20.50 1.52
C GLU A 65 12.78 -18.97 1.58
N ARG A 66 13.69 -18.40 0.77
CA ARG A 66 13.87 -16.93 0.68
C ARG A 66 12.75 -16.25 -0.11
N ASP A 67 12.03 -16.99 -0.95
CA ASP A 67 11.07 -16.45 -1.92
C ASP A 67 9.62 -16.52 -1.44
N LEU A 68 9.39 -16.48 -0.13
CA LEU A 68 8.06 -16.56 0.49
C LEU A 68 7.28 -15.26 0.25
N SER A 69 6.71 -15.18 -0.96
CA SER A 69 6.02 -14.01 -1.51
C SER A 69 4.64 -13.76 -0.89
N SER A 70 4.06 -14.75 -0.21
CA SER A 70 2.74 -14.64 0.42
C SER A 70 2.71 -15.15 1.86
N ILE A 71 1.70 -14.71 2.62
CA ILE A 71 1.41 -15.18 3.98
C ILE A 71 1.24 -16.71 4.03
N GLY A 72 0.61 -17.29 3.00
CA GLY A 72 0.35 -18.72 2.93
C GLY A 72 1.63 -19.54 2.82
N ASP A 73 2.57 -19.06 2.02
CA ASP A 73 3.85 -19.74 1.80
C ASP A 73 4.68 -19.71 3.09
N ARG A 74 4.73 -18.57 3.78
CA ARG A 74 5.49 -18.41 5.04
C ARG A 74 5.02 -19.36 6.13
N LYS A 75 3.70 -19.54 6.27
CA LYS A 75 3.13 -20.42 7.30
C LYS A 75 3.42 -21.90 7.08
N ASN A 76 3.59 -22.33 5.83
CA ASN A 76 3.61 -23.75 5.48
C ASN A 76 5.02 -24.31 5.23
N MET A 77 6.05 -23.46 5.09
CA MET A 77 7.42 -23.88 4.74
C MET A 77 8.45 -23.48 5.81
N GLY A 78 8.35 -24.05 7.02
CA GLY A 78 9.42 -24.06 8.04
C GLY A 78 9.85 -22.72 8.66
N GLY A 79 9.49 -21.58 8.07
CA GLY A 79 9.83 -20.25 8.54
C GLY A 79 8.74 -19.64 9.40
N PHE A 80 8.98 -19.51 10.70
CA PHE A 80 8.08 -18.82 11.63
C PHE A 80 6.72 -19.53 11.79
N GLN A 81 6.70 -20.60 12.59
CA GLN A 81 5.45 -21.28 12.96
C GLN A 81 4.78 -20.64 14.19
N GLY A 82 3.47 -20.81 14.33
CA GLY A 82 2.68 -20.31 15.46
C GLY A 82 2.17 -18.86 15.34
N ALA A 83 1.75 -18.28 16.47
CA ALA A 83 1.12 -16.96 16.52
C ALA A 83 2.08 -15.83 16.12
N LYS A 84 3.35 -15.90 16.55
CA LYS A 84 4.42 -14.94 16.22
C LYS A 84 4.66 -14.89 14.69
N GLY A 85 4.76 -16.05 14.04
CA GLY A 85 4.97 -16.12 12.60
C GLY A 85 3.75 -15.68 11.77
N THR A 86 2.54 -15.95 12.26
CA THR A 86 1.32 -15.40 11.67
C THR A 86 1.33 -13.88 11.70
N PHE A 87 1.67 -13.27 12.85
CA PHE A 87 1.73 -11.83 12.99
C PHE A 87 2.77 -11.19 12.06
N ILE A 88 4.00 -11.71 12.06
CA ILE A 88 5.08 -11.23 11.18
C ILE A 88 4.67 -11.36 9.71
N SER A 89 4.02 -12.45 9.33
CA SER A 89 3.58 -12.66 7.95
C SER A 89 2.53 -11.64 7.52
N VAL A 90 1.53 -11.36 8.36
CA VAL A 90 0.53 -10.32 8.08
C VAL A 90 1.17 -8.94 8.01
N PHE A 91 2.07 -8.63 8.95
CA PHE A 91 2.78 -7.35 8.97
C PHE A 91 3.57 -7.14 7.68
N MET A 92 4.37 -8.12 7.25
CA MET A 92 5.19 -8.02 6.03
C MET A 92 4.37 -7.99 4.74
N GLU A 93 3.15 -8.54 4.72
CA GLU A 93 2.23 -8.42 3.57
C GLU A 93 1.56 -7.03 3.53
N LEU A 94 1.19 -6.48 4.68
CA LEU A 94 0.39 -5.26 4.79
C LEU A 94 1.24 -3.98 4.80
N MET A 95 2.45 -4.03 5.33
CA MET A 95 3.33 -2.86 5.45
C MET A 95 3.73 -2.26 4.10
N PRO A 96 4.17 -3.04 3.09
CA PRO A 96 4.52 -2.45 1.81
C PRO A 96 3.38 -1.61 1.19
N PRO A 97 2.11 -2.08 1.14
CA PRO A 97 1.05 -1.28 0.52
C PRO A 97 0.58 -0.13 1.40
N LEU A 98 0.65 -0.25 2.73
CA LEU A 98 0.38 0.86 3.64
C LEU A 98 1.38 2.00 3.46
N VAL A 99 2.67 1.70 3.39
CA VAL A 99 3.69 2.73 3.18
C VAL A 99 3.54 3.33 1.78
N GLY A 100 3.27 2.53 0.75
CA GLY A 100 2.97 3.06 -0.58
C GLY A 100 1.81 4.04 -0.59
N PHE A 101 0.73 3.73 0.14
CA PHE A 101 -0.40 4.65 0.33
C PHE A 101 0.01 5.94 1.05
N LEU A 102 0.83 5.85 2.11
CA LEU A 102 1.32 7.02 2.84
C LEU A 102 2.23 7.91 1.99
N VAL A 103 3.11 7.32 1.17
CA VAL A 103 3.94 8.05 0.22
C VAL A 103 3.06 8.79 -0.79
N ILE A 104 2.03 8.12 -1.33
CA ILE A 104 1.04 8.78 -2.18
C ILE A 104 0.35 9.93 -1.45
N ALA A 105 -0.07 9.74 -0.20
CA ALA A 105 -0.73 10.79 0.58
C ALA A 105 0.15 12.04 0.70
N ILE A 106 1.45 11.87 0.94
CA ILE A 106 2.42 12.97 0.99
C ILE A 106 2.56 13.64 -0.38
N ILE A 107 2.70 12.87 -1.46
CA ILE A 107 2.83 13.41 -2.82
C ILE A 107 1.59 14.21 -3.19
N ARG A 108 0.42 13.61 -2.96
CA ARG A 108 -0.91 14.19 -3.20
C ARG A 108 -1.06 15.52 -2.46
N SER A 109 -0.82 15.57 -1.15
CA SER A 109 -1.04 16.79 -0.37
C SER A 109 0.02 17.85 -0.68
N LYS A 110 1.31 17.51 -0.62
CA LYS A 110 2.40 18.50 -0.70
C LYS A 110 2.68 18.98 -2.12
N PHE A 111 2.63 18.08 -3.11
CA PHE A 111 3.10 18.39 -4.47
C PHE A 111 1.94 18.59 -5.44
N MET A 112 0.93 17.73 -5.40
CA MET A 112 -0.22 17.83 -6.31
C MET A 112 -1.19 18.95 -5.89
N LEU A 113 -1.63 18.95 -4.63
CA LEU A 113 -2.57 19.94 -4.09
C LEU A 113 -1.88 21.18 -3.51
N ARG A 114 -0.59 21.10 -3.21
CA ARG A 114 0.21 22.18 -2.60
C ARG A 114 -0.35 22.65 -1.25
N GLU A 115 -0.88 21.70 -0.49
CA GLU A 115 -1.41 21.92 0.86
C GLU A 115 -0.35 21.67 1.94
N PRO A 116 -0.45 22.32 3.11
CA PRO A 116 0.42 22.02 4.23
C PRO A 116 0.17 20.59 4.72
N LEU A 117 1.24 19.93 5.20
CA LEU A 117 1.14 18.58 5.75
C LEU A 117 0.44 18.63 7.11
N SER A 118 -0.81 18.20 7.14
CA SER A 118 -1.62 17.99 8.32
C SER A 118 -2.39 16.68 8.17
N MET A 119 -2.85 16.07 9.26
CA MET A 119 -3.65 14.84 9.18
C MET A 119 -4.93 15.05 8.35
N GLY A 120 -5.54 16.23 8.43
CA GLY A 120 -6.73 16.58 7.63
C GLY A 120 -6.44 16.61 6.13
N ASN A 121 -5.30 17.20 5.73
CA ASN A 121 -4.95 17.31 4.31
C ASN A 121 -4.41 15.99 3.75
N LEU A 122 -3.64 15.24 4.55
CA LEU A 122 -3.09 13.94 4.19
C LEU A 122 -4.19 12.95 3.84
N PHE A 123 -5.26 12.88 4.63
CA PHE A 123 -6.34 11.90 4.45
C PHE A 123 -7.65 12.50 3.93
N GLY A 124 -7.65 13.79 3.59
CA GLY A 124 -8.82 14.49 3.04
C GLY A 124 -9.30 13.85 1.74
N GLY A 125 -10.61 13.91 1.45
CA GLY A 125 -11.17 13.35 0.22
C GLY A 125 -11.44 11.84 0.25
N LEU A 126 -10.94 11.09 1.25
CA LEU A 126 -11.18 9.64 1.35
C LEU A 126 -12.64 9.31 1.59
N LYS A 127 -13.29 10.03 2.50
CA LYS A 127 -14.71 9.81 2.83
C LYS A 127 -15.58 9.95 1.59
N GLU A 128 -15.36 11.02 0.84
CA GLU A 128 -16.12 11.29 -0.36
C GLU A 128 -15.75 10.34 -1.50
N MET A 129 -14.51 9.85 -1.58
CA MET A 129 -14.14 8.78 -2.51
C MET A 129 -14.96 7.53 -2.24
N PHE A 130 -15.05 7.07 -0.99
CA PHE A 130 -15.86 5.91 -0.65
C PHE A 130 -17.36 6.15 -0.89
N GLN A 131 -17.86 7.36 -0.65
CA GLN A 131 -19.23 7.72 -1.00
C GLN A 131 -19.47 7.66 -2.50
N SER A 132 -18.54 8.17 -3.32
CA SER A 132 -18.59 8.10 -4.77
C SER A 132 -18.59 6.65 -5.27
N ILE A 133 -17.70 5.81 -4.75
CA ILE A 133 -17.66 4.36 -5.07
C ILE A 133 -19.00 3.71 -4.73
N LYS A 134 -19.55 3.98 -3.54
CA LYS A 134 -20.87 3.45 -3.13
C LYS A 134 -21.99 3.89 -4.07
N GLN A 135 -21.96 5.14 -4.53
CA GLN A 135 -22.96 5.67 -5.47
C GLN A 135 -22.85 5.03 -6.86
N SER A 136 -21.65 4.68 -7.32
CA SER A 136 -21.44 4.01 -8.61
C SER A 136 -22.11 2.63 -8.73
N PHE A 137 -22.49 2.00 -7.61
CA PHE A 137 -23.23 0.73 -7.59
C PHE A 137 -24.75 0.90 -7.57
N LYS A 138 -25.26 2.14 -7.48
CA LYS A 138 -26.70 2.38 -7.61
C LYS A 138 -27.07 2.38 -9.09
N VAL A 139 -28.10 1.62 -9.44
CA VAL A 139 -28.68 1.65 -10.79
C VAL A 139 -29.30 3.03 -11.01
N PRO A 140 -29.08 3.68 -12.17
CA PRO A 140 -29.81 4.90 -12.52
C PRO A 140 -31.31 4.55 -12.56
N GLU A 141 -32.13 5.27 -11.78
CA GLU A 141 -33.60 5.21 -11.93
C GLU A 141 -34.04 5.75 -13.28
#